data_AF-A0A8S2Z8Y2-F1
#
_entry.id   AF-A0A8S2Z8Y2-F1
#
_cell.length_a   1.000
_cell.length_b   1.000
_cell.length_c   1.000
_cell.angle_alpha   90.00
_cell.angle_beta   90.00
_cell.angle_gamma   90.00
#
_symmetry.space_group_name_H-M   'P 1'
#
loop_
_entity.id
_entity.type
_entity.pdbx_description
1 polymer ?
#
loop_
_entity_poly.entity_id
_entity_poly.type
_entity_poly.pdbx_seq_one_letter_code
_entity_poly.pdbx_strand_id
1 'polypeptide(L)' 'KKAVYVLAWNIRLGAEHAGLDFWLSSICCHAPNAPIFVVGTHSDLVSRIDLRQDDLKRRYPQITGFFNVSTSTGDNVSEL' A
#
# COMPACT_ATOMS: atom_id res chain seq x y z
N LYS A 1 20.30 -7.43 -6.74
CA LYS A 1 20.08 -6.50 -5.60
C LYS A 1 18.80 -6.92 -4.88
N LYS A 2 18.79 -6.97 -3.54
CA LYS A 2 17.60 -7.26 -2.73
C LYS A 2 17.03 -5.92 -2.25
N ALA A 3 15.84 -5.56 -2.72
CA ALA A 3 15.15 -4.33 -2.34
C ALA A 3 13.71 -4.69 -1.95
N VAL A 4 13.11 -3.89 -1.09
CA VAL A 4 11.71 -3.97 -0.69
C VAL A 4 11.10 -2.60 -0.94
N TYR A 5 9.92 -2.55 -1.54
CA TYR A 5 9.17 -1.31 -1.72
C TYR A 5 8.06 -1.22 -0.68
N VAL A 6 7.97 -0.07 -0.03
CA VAL A 6 6.85 0.28 0.85
C VAL A 6 6.11 1.43 0.21
N LEU A 7 4.92 1.15 -0.32
CA LEU A 7 4.06 2.14 -0.97
C LEU A 7 3.06 2.68 0.04
N ALA A 8 3.41 3.79 0.68
CA ALA A 8 2.53 4.48 1.62
C ALA A 8 1.57 5.42 0.88
N TRP A 9 0.29 5.41 1.27
CA TRP A 9 -0.73 6.29 0.70
C TRP A 9 -1.70 6.80 1.79
N ASN A 10 -2.34 7.95 1.54
CA ASN A 10 -3.30 8.53 2.46
C ASN A 10 -4.69 7.96 2.19
N ILE A 11 -5.22 7.16 3.12
CA ILE A 11 -6.49 6.45 2.92
C ILE A 11 -7.69 7.40 2.84
N ARG A 12 -7.59 8.62 3.37
CA ARG A 12 -8.67 9.61 3.35
C ARG A 12 -9.04 10.07 1.95
N LEU A 13 -8.10 9.97 1.02
CA LEU A 13 -8.30 10.42 -0.36
C LEU A 13 -8.99 9.36 -1.22
N GLY A 14 -9.03 8.09 -0.79
CA GLY A 14 -9.45 6.99 -1.65
C GLY A 14 -8.35 6.56 -2.64
N ALA A 15 -8.33 5.28 -3.01
CA ALA A 15 -7.22 4.67 -3.75
C ALA A 15 -7.04 5.26 -5.16
N GLU A 16 -8.14 5.63 -5.82
CA GLU A 16 -8.13 6.23 -7.15
C GLU A 16 -7.44 7.60 -7.14
N HIS A 17 -7.78 8.45 -6.17
CA HIS A 17 -7.20 9.78 -6.05
C HIS A 17 -5.76 9.77 -5.52
N ALA A 18 -5.35 8.70 -4.83
CA ALA A 18 -3.99 8.54 -4.33
C ALA A 18 -2.98 8.11 -5.41
N GLY A 19 -3.43 7.80 -6.64
CA GLY A 19 -2.55 7.37 -7.73
C GLY A 19 -1.89 6.01 -7.48
N LEU A 20 -2.52 5.15 -6.67
CA LEU A 20 -1.93 3.88 -6.24
C LEU A 20 -1.56 2.99 -7.43
N ASP A 21 -2.41 2.96 -8.44
CA ASP A 21 -2.25 2.18 -9.67
C ASP A 21 -1.02 2.61 -10.49
N PHE A 22 -0.81 3.92 -10.59
CA PHE A 22 0.34 4.51 -11.28
C PHE A 22 1.65 4.09 -10.60
N TRP A 23 1.72 4.21 -9.26
CA TRP A 23 2.91 3.87 -8.52
C TRP A 23 3.21 2.37 -8.52
N LEU A 24 2.20 1.51 -8.36
CA LEU A 24 2.36 0.07 -8.48
C LEU A 24 2.90 -0.32 -9.86
N SER A 25 2.33 0.23 -10.94
CA SER A 25 2.79 -0.02 -12.31
C SER A 25 4.25 0.45 -12.51
N SER A 26 4.60 1.62 -11.98
CA SER A 26 5.96 2.16 -12.05
C SER A 26 6.96 1.26 -11.31
N ILE A 27 6.64 0.82 -10.09
CA ILE A 27 7.51 -0.08 -9.31
C ILE A 27 7.67 -1.43 -10.03
N CYS A 28 6.58 -2.05 -10.48
CA CYS A 28 6.65 -3.34 -11.16
C CYS A 28 7.49 -3.29 -12.43
N CYS A 29 7.47 -2.17 -13.16
CA CYS A 29 8.28 -1.96 -14.36
C CYS A 29 9.79 -1.87 -14.02
N HIS A 30 10.15 -1.11 -12.99
CA HIS A 30 11.56 -0.85 -12.65
C HIS A 30 12.19 -1.90 -11.71
N ALA A 31 11.37 -2.64 -10.96
CA ALA A 31 11.79 -3.60 -9.95
C ALA A 31 10.94 -4.89 -10.00
N PRO A 32 11.00 -5.66 -11.11
CA PRO A 32 10.09 -6.78 -11.39
C PRO A 32 10.13 -7.96 -10.39
N ASN A 33 11.09 -7.99 -9.48
CA ASN A 33 11.26 -9.06 -8.48
C ASN A 33 11.25 -8.55 -7.04
N ALA A 34 11.03 -7.25 -6.82
CA ALA A 34 11.03 -6.69 -5.48
C ALA A 34 9.65 -6.87 -4.83
N PRO A 35 9.55 -7.38 -3.59
CA PRO A 35 8.30 -7.41 -2.86
C PRO A 35 7.80 -6.00 -2.55
N ILE A 36 6.48 -5.83 -2.58
CA ILE A 36 5.79 -4.56 -2.32
C ILE A 36 4.87 -4.73 -1.12
N PHE A 37 4.98 -3.83 -0.14
CA PHE A 37 4.00 -3.63 0.92
C PHE A 37 3.20 -2.36 0.64
N VAL A 38 1.88 -2.48 0.58
CA VAL A 38 0.98 -1.34 0.38
C VAL A 38 0.47 -0.87 1.73
N VAL A 39 0.76 0.37 2.11
CA VAL A 39 0.53 0.90 3.46
C VAL A 39 -0.45 2.06 3.42
N GLY A 40 -1.66 1.84 3.92
CA GLY A 40 -2.63 2.89 4.18
C GLY A 40 -2.27 3.67 5.45
N THR A 41 -2.01 4.96 5.32
CA THR A 41 -1.71 5.86 6.46
C THR A 41 -2.96 6.58 6.94
N HIS A 42 -2.93 7.05 8.19
CA HIS A 42 -4.04 7.74 8.87
C HIS A 42 -5.28 6.86 9.09
N SER A 43 -5.05 5.59 9.44
CA SER A 43 -6.10 4.61 9.74
C SER A 43 -7.04 5.04 10.86
N ASP A 44 -6.58 5.89 11.77
CA ASP A 44 -7.37 6.47 12.86
C ASP A 44 -8.52 7.37 12.39
N LEU A 45 -8.43 7.91 11.16
CA LEU A 45 -9.38 8.88 10.64
C LEU A 45 -10.45 8.28 9.72
N VAL A 46 -10.40 6.97 9.45
CA VAL A 46 -11.32 6.29 8.52
C VAL A 46 -11.77 4.96 9.10
N SER A 47 -13.08 4.75 9.20
CA SER A 47 -13.67 3.52 9.75
C SER A 47 -13.66 2.34 8.78
N ARG A 48 -13.62 2.60 7.47
CA ARG A 48 -13.57 1.55 6.44
C ARG A 48 -12.77 2.01 5.22
N ILE A 49 -11.82 1.18 4.82
CA ILE A 49 -11.04 1.38 3.60
C ILE A 49 -11.69 0.56 2.49
N ASP A 50 -12.14 1.24 1.43
CA ASP A 50 -12.62 0.58 0.22
C ASP A 50 -11.45 0.40 -0.76
N LEU A 51 -10.71 -0.70 -0.57
CA LEU A 51 -9.62 -1.11 -1.45
C LEU A 51 -9.88 -2.53 -1.92
N ARG A 52 -10.01 -2.72 -3.24
CA ARG A 52 -10.16 -4.04 -3.87
C ARG A 52 -8.83 -4.79 -3.87
N GLN A 53 -8.39 -5.22 -2.69
CA GLN A 53 -7.08 -5.87 -2.48
C GLN A 53 -6.84 -7.09 -3.37
N ASP A 54 -7.88 -7.91 -3.59
CA ASP A 54 -7.79 -9.10 -4.45
C ASP A 54 -7.55 -8.74 -5.92
N ASP A 55 -8.12 -7.63 -6.39
CA ASP A 55 -7.92 -7.13 -7.75
C ASP A 55 -6.49 -6.62 -7.93
N LEU A 56 -6.00 -5.84 -6.96
CA LEU A 56 -4.63 -5.34 -6.94
C LEU A 56 -3.61 -6.47 -6.88
N LYS A 57 -3.80 -7.47 -6.01
CA LYS A 57 -2.89 -8.64 -5.94
C LYS A 57 -2.86 -9.43 -7.24
N ARG A 58 -4.00 -9.55 -7.92
CA ARG A 58 -4.06 -10.24 -9.23
C ARG A 58 -3.28 -9.49 -10.30
N ARG A 59 -3.38 -8.15 -10.31
CA ARG A 59 -2.69 -7.28 -11.27
C ARG A 59 -1.20 -7.10 -10.95
N TYR A 60 -0.86 -7.10 -9.67
CA TYR A 60 0.49 -6.85 -9.15
C TYR A 60 0.89 -7.97 -8.17
N PRO A 61 1.32 -9.14 -8.66
CA PRO A 61 1.66 -10.30 -7.81
C PRO A 61 2.82 -10.08 -6.84
N GLN A 62 3.60 -9.01 -7.03
CA GLN A 62 4.67 -8.60 -6.12
C GLN A 62 4.15 -8.09 -4.76
N ILE A 63 2.87 -7.72 -4.68
CA ILE A 63 2.26 -7.26 -3.43
C ILE A 63 2.26 -8.41 -2.43
N THR A 64 3.07 -8.26 -1.39
CA THR A 64 3.23 -9.24 -0.32
C THR A 64 2.21 -9.03 0.79
N GLY A 65 1.78 -7.78 1.02
CA GLY A 65 0.81 -7.47 2.07
C GLY A 65 0.23 -6.07 1.98
N PHE A 66 -0.88 -5.89 2.70
CA PHE A 66 -1.52 -4.61 2.93
C PHE A 66 -1.50 -4.31 4.42
N PHE A 67 -1.11 -3.10 4.79
CA PHE A 67 -1.07 -2.65 6.18
C PHE A 67 -1.80 -1.33 6.31
N ASN A 68 -2.45 -1.10 7.44
CA ASN A 68 -3.06 0.18 7.75
C ASN A 68 -2.47 0.67 9.07
N VAL A 69 -1.88 1.86 9.04
CA VAL A 69 -1.13 2.42 10.15
C VAL A 69 -1.64 3.81 10.49
N SER A 70 -1.51 4.18 11.76
CA SER A 70 -1.63 5.55 12.21
C SER A 70 -0.36 5.98 12.90
N THR A 71 0.27 7.02 12.37
CA THR A 71 1.40 7.67 13.04
C THR A 71 0.96 8.50 14.24
N SER A 72 -0.33 8.87 14.32
CA SER A 72 -0.89 9.69 15.39
C SER A 72 -1.14 8.87 16.65
N THR A 73 -1.71 7.67 16.50
CA THR A 73 -1.99 6.76 17.63
C THR A 73 -0.86 5.74 17.85
N GLY A 74 0.00 5.53 16.85
CA GLY A 74 1.02 4.49 16.84
C GLY A 74 0.48 3.12 16.38
N ASP A 75 -0.80 3.03 16.02
CA ASP A 75 -1.45 1.77 15.64
C ASP A 75 -0.76 1.12 14.44
N ASN A 76 -0.44 -0.16 14.60
CA ASN A 76 0.18 -1.05 13.60
C ASN A 76 1.52 -0.59 13.01
N VAL A 77 2.13 0.49 13.54
CA VAL A 77 3.43 1.00 13.05
C VAL A 77 4.57 0.04 13.36
N SER A 78 4.52 -0.66 14.50
CA SER A 78 5.58 -1.59 14.92
C SER A 78 5.52 -2.96 14.23
N GLU A 79 4.39 -3.28 13.59
CA GLU A 79 4.15 -4.56 12.91
C GLU A 79 4.47 -4.50 11.41
N LEU A 80 4.69 -3.29 10.88
CA LEU A 80 5.09 -3.01 9.50
C LEU A 80 6.61 -3.18 9.32
#